data_AF-A0A8T4XU44-F1
#
_entry.id   AF-A0A8T4XU44-F1
#
_cell.length_a   1.000
_cell.length_b   1.000
_cell.length_c   1.000
_cell.angle_alpha   90.00
_cell.angle_beta   90.00
_cell.angle_gamma   90.00
#
_symmetry.space_group_name_H-M   'P 1'
#
loop_
_entity.id
_entity.type
_entity.pdbx_description
1 polymer ?
#
loop_
_entity_poly.entity_id
_entity_poly.type
_entity_poly.pdbx_seq_one_letter_code
_entity_poly.pdbx_strand_id
1 'polypeptide(L)'
;MISASYKKGAVRARIWRLLEEEGVAKFPKPPYGRIPNFLGAEKAARRILEMEEFIEARVVKVNPDSPQMEVRRGVLEAGKVLVMPSPRLREGFLVLKPERIPRALFGKAATISGAFHLGIRADLEDLPSVDFMVCGSVAVTLKGERIGKGGGYSELEYAILRELDLIGDETPIATSVHELQIVEDVPVEEHDFSVDYIATPERTIRTTGPRRRPRGIVWEKLSEEKIEAMPLLKGLRKKPFLIKKV
;
A
#
# COMPACT_ATOMS: atom_id res chain seq x y z
N MET A 1 -27.65 13.06 -5.78
CA MET A 1 -26.22 13.09 -6.16
C MET A 1 -25.66 11.67 -6.11
N ILE A 2 -24.91 11.25 -7.12
CA ILE A 2 -24.23 9.94 -7.13
C ILE A 2 -23.11 9.95 -6.08
N SER A 3 -23.06 8.95 -5.19
CA SER A 3 -22.08 8.88 -4.10
C SER A 3 -20.64 8.71 -4.62
N ALA A 4 -19.65 9.19 -3.85
CA ALA A 4 -18.24 8.99 -4.19
C ALA A 4 -17.87 7.50 -4.31
N SER A 5 -18.44 6.65 -3.45
CA SER A 5 -18.28 5.19 -3.50
C SER A 5 -18.72 4.60 -4.83
N TYR A 6 -19.89 5.01 -5.35
CA TYR A 6 -20.37 4.57 -6.66
C TYR A 6 -19.43 5.00 -7.79
N LYS A 7 -18.99 6.27 -7.79
CA LYS A 7 -18.04 6.78 -8.79
C LYS A 7 -16.71 6.02 -8.75
N LYS A 8 -16.16 5.76 -7.56
CA LYS A 8 -14.96 4.92 -7.38
C LYS A 8 -15.19 3.52 -7.94
N GLY A 9 -16.36 2.93 -7.71
CA GLY A 9 -16.75 1.63 -8.24
C GLY A 9 -16.75 1.57 -9.77
N ALA A 10 -17.32 2.59 -10.42
CA ALA A 10 -17.33 2.69 -11.88
C ALA A 10 -15.91 2.77 -12.47
N VAL A 11 -15.01 3.55 -11.85
CA VAL A 11 -13.60 3.62 -12.28
C VAL A 11 -12.91 2.26 -12.15
N ARG A 12 -13.11 1.54 -11.03
CA ARG A 12 -12.52 0.20 -10.85
C ARG A 12 -13.00 -0.76 -11.94
N ALA A 13 -14.30 -0.82 -12.18
CA ALA A 13 -14.88 -1.71 -13.19
C ALA A 13 -14.32 -1.41 -14.59
N ARG A 14 -14.20 -0.12 -14.94
CA ARG A 14 -13.61 0.32 -16.22
C ARG A 14 -12.16 -0.12 -16.34
N ILE A 15 -11.33 0.11 -15.33
CA ILE A 15 -9.89 -0.22 -15.40
C ILE A 15 -9.66 -1.73 -15.40
N TRP A 16 -10.38 -2.49 -14.58
CA TRP A 16 -10.26 -3.95 -14.60
C TRP A 16 -10.60 -4.54 -15.97
N ARG A 17 -11.68 -4.05 -16.59
CA ARG A 17 -12.06 -4.43 -17.96
C ARG A 17 -10.99 -4.03 -18.97
N LEU A 18 -10.53 -2.78 -18.92
CA LEU A 18 -9.51 -2.25 -19.84
C LEU A 18 -8.23 -3.10 -19.82
N LEU A 19 -7.70 -3.43 -18.63
CA LEU A 19 -6.48 -4.25 -18.53
C LEU A 19 -6.69 -5.68 -19.05
N GLU A 20 -7.91 -6.21 -18.96
CA GLU A 20 -8.27 -7.53 -19.46
C GLU A 20 -8.41 -7.54 -21.00
N GLU A 21 -9.11 -6.55 -21.56
CA GLU A 21 -9.33 -6.36 -23.00
C GLU A 21 -8.02 -6.08 -23.74
N GLU A 22 -7.14 -5.26 -23.16
CA GLU A 22 -5.80 -4.96 -23.70
C GLU A 22 -4.79 -6.11 -23.48
N GLY A 23 -5.21 -7.22 -22.85
CA GLY A 23 -4.37 -8.40 -22.65
C GLY A 23 -3.19 -8.21 -21.68
N VAL A 24 -3.12 -7.08 -21.00
CA VAL A 24 -2.01 -6.75 -20.08
C VAL A 24 -2.23 -7.27 -18.66
N ALA A 25 -3.45 -7.66 -18.28
CA ALA A 25 -3.73 -8.24 -16.97
C ALA A 25 -2.97 -9.57 -16.77
N LYS A 26 -2.28 -9.71 -15.63
CA LYS A 26 -1.52 -10.91 -15.23
C LYS A 26 -2.21 -11.65 -14.09
N PHE A 27 -1.77 -12.89 -13.83
CA PHE A 27 -2.21 -13.65 -12.67
C PHE A 27 -1.94 -12.86 -11.37
N PRO A 28 -2.87 -12.82 -10.41
CA PRO A 28 -4.09 -13.63 -10.32
C PRO A 28 -5.26 -13.06 -11.14
N LYS A 29 -5.81 -13.89 -12.04
CA LYS A 29 -6.98 -13.59 -12.87
C LYS A 29 -8.28 -14.09 -12.22
N PRO A 30 -9.45 -13.53 -12.57
CA PRO A 30 -9.59 -12.27 -13.32
C PRO A 30 -9.17 -11.05 -12.44
N PRO A 31 -8.92 -9.86 -13.02
CA PRO A 31 -8.39 -8.71 -12.25
C PRO A 31 -9.41 -8.09 -11.28
N TYR A 32 -10.70 -8.39 -11.43
CA TYR A 32 -11.79 -7.80 -10.64
C TYR A 32 -11.67 -8.07 -9.13
N GLY A 33 -12.02 -7.07 -8.33
CA GLY A 33 -11.98 -7.15 -6.86
C GLY A 33 -10.57 -7.09 -6.25
N ARG A 34 -9.54 -6.80 -7.06
CA ARG A 34 -8.12 -6.83 -6.67
C ARG A 34 -7.41 -5.56 -7.08
N ILE A 35 -6.22 -5.35 -6.51
CA ILE A 35 -5.23 -4.51 -7.17
C ILE A 35 -4.72 -5.33 -8.36
N PRO A 36 -4.94 -4.88 -9.62
CA PRO A 36 -4.68 -5.71 -10.78
C PRO A 36 -3.18 -5.91 -10.96
N ASN A 37 -2.76 -7.16 -11.16
CA ASN A 37 -1.41 -7.44 -11.63
C ASN A 37 -1.34 -7.21 -13.15
N PHE A 38 -0.20 -6.77 -13.66
CA PHE A 38 -0.06 -6.32 -15.03
C PHE A 38 1.28 -6.72 -15.66
N LEU A 39 1.32 -6.75 -16.99
CA LEU A 39 2.52 -6.99 -17.77
C LEU A 39 3.54 -5.86 -17.51
N GLY A 40 4.76 -6.22 -17.09
CA GLY A 40 5.80 -5.25 -16.75
C GLY A 40 5.77 -4.77 -15.30
N ALA A 41 4.99 -5.40 -14.41
CA ALA A 41 5.01 -5.08 -12.98
C ALA A 41 6.43 -5.15 -12.37
N GLU A 42 7.28 -6.06 -12.86
CA GLU A 42 8.69 -6.17 -12.48
C GLU A 42 9.55 -4.99 -12.97
N LYS A 43 9.20 -4.37 -14.10
CA LYS A 43 9.86 -3.14 -14.58
C LYS A 43 9.42 -1.93 -13.76
N ALA A 44 8.13 -1.83 -13.45
CA ALA A 44 7.61 -0.81 -12.55
C ALA A 44 8.22 -0.93 -11.15
N ALA A 45 8.37 -2.16 -10.64
CA ALA A 45 9.04 -2.40 -9.36
C ALA A 45 10.50 -1.93 -9.37
N ARG A 46 11.28 -2.27 -10.41
CA ARG A 46 12.67 -1.81 -10.55
C ARG A 46 12.81 -0.30 -10.48
N ARG A 47 11.92 0.44 -11.12
CA ARG A 47 11.90 1.91 -11.05
C ARG A 47 11.75 2.44 -9.64
N ILE A 48 10.90 1.80 -8.82
CA ILE A 48 10.78 2.15 -7.40
C ILE A 48 12.09 1.87 -6.65
N LEU A 49 12.73 0.73 -6.94
CA LEU A 49 13.99 0.32 -6.27
C LEU A 49 15.19 1.21 -6.65
N GLU A 50 15.10 1.96 -7.74
CA GLU A 50 16.13 2.89 -8.22
C GLU A 50 15.90 4.34 -7.75
N MET A 51 14.79 4.64 -7.06
CA MET A 51 14.50 5.97 -6.52
C MET A 51 15.44 6.34 -5.37
N GLU A 52 15.82 7.62 -5.31
CA GLU A 52 16.65 8.16 -4.21
C GLU A 52 15.99 7.92 -2.84
N GLU A 53 14.67 8.17 -2.73
CA GLU A 53 13.91 7.96 -1.49
C GLU A 53 13.92 6.50 -1.04
N PHE A 54 13.91 5.56 -1.98
CA PHE A 54 14.03 4.14 -1.67
C PHE A 54 15.46 3.77 -1.25
N ILE A 55 16.46 4.31 -1.94
CA ILE A 55 17.88 4.05 -1.65
C ILE A 55 18.22 4.52 -0.24
N GLU A 56 17.72 5.66 0.19
CA GLU A 56 17.93 6.23 1.53
C GLU A 56 17.13 5.51 2.64
N ALA A 57 15.96 4.97 2.32
CA ALA A 57 15.09 4.29 3.28
C ALA A 57 15.74 3.05 3.93
N ARG A 58 15.55 2.84 5.23
CA ARG A 58 15.97 1.62 5.95
C ARG A 58 14.80 0.69 6.23
N VAL A 59 13.62 1.27 6.45
CA VAL A 59 12.37 0.56 6.70
C VAL A 59 11.36 0.93 5.63
N VAL A 60 10.88 -0.08 4.89
CA VAL A 60 9.94 0.12 3.78
C VAL A 60 8.64 -0.62 4.05
N LYS A 61 7.52 0.09 4.01
CA LYS A 61 6.20 -0.53 4.06
C LYS A 61 5.73 -0.84 2.66
N VAL A 62 5.33 -2.08 2.39
CA VAL A 62 4.80 -2.48 1.07
C VAL A 62 3.51 -3.29 1.24
N ASN A 63 2.46 -2.93 0.48
CA ASN A 63 1.20 -3.68 0.47
C ASN A 63 1.39 -5.14 -0.01
N PRO A 64 0.55 -6.10 0.43
CA PRO A 64 0.72 -7.53 0.13
C PRO A 64 0.23 -7.95 -1.27
N ASP A 65 -0.36 -7.03 -2.04
CA ASP A 65 -0.97 -7.37 -3.33
C ASP A 65 0.09 -7.86 -4.35
N SER A 66 -0.36 -8.68 -5.30
CA SER A 66 0.51 -9.36 -6.28
C SER A 66 1.44 -8.44 -7.09
N PRO A 67 1.01 -7.27 -7.63
CA PRO A 67 1.91 -6.40 -8.39
C PRO A 67 3.05 -5.78 -7.56
N GLN A 68 2.95 -5.81 -6.22
CA GLN A 68 3.99 -5.30 -5.33
C GLN A 68 4.97 -6.38 -4.85
N MET A 69 4.84 -7.64 -5.30
CA MET A 69 5.72 -8.73 -4.86
C MET A 69 7.20 -8.45 -5.16
N GLU A 70 7.52 -7.98 -6.37
CA GLU A 70 8.91 -7.68 -6.73
C GLU A 70 9.48 -6.50 -5.95
N VAL A 71 8.65 -5.54 -5.54
CA VAL A 71 9.09 -4.46 -4.63
C VAL A 71 9.43 -5.05 -3.26
N ARG A 72 8.57 -5.93 -2.69
CA ARG A 72 8.86 -6.60 -1.41
C ARG A 72 10.14 -7.41 -1.44
N ARG A 73 10.36 -8.13 -2.54
CA ARG A 73 11.59 -8.87 -2.77
C ARG A 73 12.81 -7.94 -2.83
N GLY A 74 12.72 -6.86 -3.60
CA GLY A 74 13.77 -5.86 -3.73
C GLY A 74 14.13 -5.16 -2.41
N VAL A 75 13.14 -4.91 -1.53
CA VAL A 75 13.39 -4.40 -0.16
C VAL A 75 14.33 -5.34 0.60
N LEU A 76 14.03 -6.65 0.61
CA LEU A 76 14.84 -7.64 1.30
C LEU A 76 16.22 -7.83 0.65
N GLU A 77 16.29 -7.86 -0.68
CA GLU A 77 17.54 -7.95 -1.44
C GLU A 77 18.46 -6.74 -1.18
N ALA A 78 17.89 -5.56 -0.98
CA ALA A 78 18.60 -4.34 -0.60
C ALA A 78 19.00 -4.29 0.89
N GLY A 79 18.72 -5.34 1.67
CA GLY A 79 19.06 -5.39 3.11
C GLY A 79 18.22 -4.46 3.97
N LYS A 80 17.03 -4.06 3.52
CA LYS A 80 16.10 -3.16 4.23
C LYS A 80 15.03 -3.95 4.96
N VAL A 81 14.52 -3.40 6.07
CA VAL A 81 13.41 -4.01 6.82
C VAL A 81 12.12 -3.82 6.04
N LEU A 82 11.38 -4.92 5.83
CA LEU A 82 10.08 -4.90 5.18
C LEU A 82 8.96 -4.93 6.23
N VAL A 83 8.10 -3.92 6.20
CA VAL A 83 6.83 -3.90 6.93
C VAL A 83 5.70 -4.23 5.96
N MET A 84 5.01 -5.35 6.17
CA MET A 84 3.91 -5.77 5.30
C MET A 84 2.62 -5.92 6.10
N PRO A 85 1.53 -5.20 5.77
CA PRO A 85 0.26 -5.45 6.42
C PRO A 85 -0.29 -6.81 6.00
N SER A 86 -0.85 -7.54 6.95
CA SER A 86 -1.57 -8.78 6.67
C SER A 86 -2.80 -8.51 5.80
N PRO A 87 -3.25 -9.45 4.96
CA PRO A 87 -4.45 -9.27 4.17
C PRO A 87 -5.66 -8.89 5.04
N ARG A 88 -6.28 -7.77 4.69
CA ARG A 88 -7.41 -7.18 5.44
C ARG A 88 -7.09 -6.80 6.89
N LEU A 89 -5.80 -6.63 7.23
CA LEU A 89 -5.31 -6.31 8.57
C LEU A 89 -5.74 -7.28 9.68
N ARG A 90 -6.14 -8.51 9.34
CA ARG A 90 -6.66 -9.50 10.32
C ARG A 90 -5.64 -9.85 11.40
N GLU A 91 -4.36 -9.89 11.04
CA GLU A 91 -3.25 -10.23 11.94
C GLU A 91 -2.28 -9.06 12.10
N GLY A 92 -2.75 -7.83 11.85
CA GLY A 92 -1.92 -6.62 11.93
C GLY A 92 -0.82 -6.60 10.87
N PHE A 93 0.41 -6.31 11.30
CA PHE A 93 1.57 -6.11 10.45
C PHE A 93 2.63 -7.20 10.69
N LEU A 94 3.26 -7.61 9.60
CA LEU A 94 4.40 -8.53 9.58
C LEU A 94 5.67 -7.72 9.33
N VAL A 95 6.69 -7.94 10.16
CA VAL A 95 8.01 -7.33 10.02
C VAL A 95 9.00 -8.40 9.60
N LEU A 96 9.63 -8.21 8.45
CA LEU A 96 10.64 -9.10 7.91
C LEU A 96 12.00 -8.39 7.96
N LYS A 97 12.92 -8.99 8.71
CA LYS A 97 14.30 -8.51 8.88
C LYS A 97 15.22 -9.33 7.98
N PRO A 98 15.84 -8.74 6.94
CA PRO A 98 16.60 -9.50 5.94
C PRO A 98 17.79 -10.24 6.54
N GLU A 99 18.39 -9.75 7.61
CA GLU A 99 19.48 -10.40 8.35
C GLU A 99 19.07 -11.69 9.05
N ARG A 100 17.76 -11.93 9.24
CA ARG A 100 17.20 -13.15 9.85
C ARG A 100 16.67 -14.15 8.82
N ILE A 101 16.71 -13.81 7.54
CA ILE A 101 16.14 -14.63 6.46
C ILE A 101 17.29 -15.01 5.50
N PRO A 102 17.53 -16.31 5.26
CA PRO A 102 18.48 -16.72 4.23
C PRO A 102 18.14 -16.07 2.88
N ARG A 103 19.14 -15.49 2.19
CA ARG A 103 18.94 -14.79 0.90
C ARG A 103 18.18 -15.64 -0.14
N ALA A 104 18.43 -16.95 -0.18
CA ALA A 104 17.73 -17.90 -1.05
C ALA A 104 16.20 -17.95 -0.82
N LEU A 105 15.72 -17.48 0.33
CA LEU A 105 14.30 -17.44 0.69
C LEU A 105 13.64 -16.09 0.46
N PHE A 106 14.34 -15.05 -0.01
CA PHE A 106 13.76 -13.71 -0.21
C PHE A 106 12.57 -13.72 -1.18
N GLY A 107 12.63 -14.51 -2.25
CA GLY A 107 11.49 -14.70 -3.15
C GLY A 107 10.27 -15.29 -2.44
N LYS A 108 10.48 -16.29 -1.56
CA LYS A 108 9.40 -16.86 -0.73
C LYS A 108 8.89 -15.83 0.27
N ALA A 109 9.77 -15.13 0.98
CA ALA A 109 9.45 -14.12 1.99
C ALA A 109 8.63 -12.95 1.43
N ALA A 110 8.82 -12.60 0.15
CA ALA A 110 8.03 -11.57 -0.54
C ALA A 110 6.57 -12.00 -0.86
N THR A 111 6.23 -13.27 -0.74
CA THR A 111 4.84 -13.75 -0.87
C THR A 111 4.07 -13.56 0.43
N ILE A 112 2.74 -13.52 0.36
CA ILE A 112 1.88 -13.44 1.57
C ILE A 112 2.18 -14.62 2.50
N SER A 113 2.16 -15.84 1.99
CA SER A 113 2.39 -17.05 2.80
C SER A 113 3.80 -17.09 3.39
N GLY A 114 4.83 -16.75 2.60
CA GLY A 114 6.19 -16.72 3.10
C GLY A 114 6.44 -15.63 4.13
N ALA A 115 5.82 -14.45 3.99
CA ALA A 115 5.88 -13.40 5.00
C ALA A 115 5.27 -13.86 6.33
N PHE A 116 4.19 -14.64 6.32
CA PHE A 116 3.63 -15.22 7.55
C PHE A 116 4.57 -16.26 8.19
N HIS A 117 5.34 -16.98 7.38
CA HIS A 117 6.23 -18.04 7.87
C HIS A 117 7.61 -17.53 8.32
N LEU A 118 8.13 -16.49 7.66
CA LEU A 118 9.49 -15.99 7.83
C LEU A 118 9.53 -14.61 8.52
N GLY A 119 8.40 -13.90 8.56
CA GLY A 119 8.25 -12.63 9.25
C GLY A 119 7.79 -12.81 10.69
N ILE A 120 7.90 -11.72 11.44
CA ILE A 120 7.45 -11.63 12.82
C ILE A 120 6.16 -10.81 12.84
N ARG A 121 5.13 -11.31 13.51
CA ARG A 121 3.94 -10.51 13.81
C ARG A 121 4.34 -9.48 14.86
N ALA A 122 4.33 -8.21 14.48
CA ALA A 122 4.68 -7.14 15.40
C ALA A 122 3.43 -6.66 16.14
N ASP A 123 3.56 -6.53 17.45
CA ASP A 123 2.63 -5.72 18.22
C ASP A 123 2.76 -4.26 17.79
N LEU A 124 1.70 -3.49 17.96
CA LEU A 124 1.67 -2.08 17.53
C LEU A 124 2.77 -1.24 18.16
N GLU A 125 3.11 -1.55 19.41
CA GLU A 125 4.12 -0.85 20.22
C GLU A 125 5.55 -1.11 19.70
N ASP A 126 5.76 -2.21 18.97
CA ASP A 126 7.07 -2.64 18.45
C ASP A 126 7.24 -2.36 16.95
N LEU A 127 6.25 -1.73 16.30
CA LEU A 127 6.36 -1.41 14.89
C LEU A 127 7.43 -0.34 14.66
N PRO A 128 8.36 -0.57 13.70
CA PRO A 128 9.36 0.43 13.38
C PRO A 128 8.75 1.61 12.62
N SER A 129 9.32 2.80 12.79
CA SER A 129 9.04 3.94 11.92
C SER A 129 9.35 3.58 10.47
N VAL A 130 8.51 4.03 9.55
CA VAL A 130 8.58 3.69 8.12
C VAL A 130 9.13 4.89 7.35
N ASP A 131 10.21 4.66 6.62
CA ASP A 131 10.90 5.70 5.86
C ASP A 131 10.30 5.86 4.44
N PHE A 132 9.74 4.80 3.87
CA PHE A 132 9.15 4.80 2.53
C PHE A 132 7.97 3.85 2.43
N MET A 133 6.91 4.27 1.74
CA MET A 133 5.69 3.47 1.56
C MET A 133 5.44 3.13 0.10
N VAL A 134 5.03 1.89 -0.16
CA VAL A 134 4.55 1.46 -1.47
C VAL A 134 3.17 0.83 -1.34
N CYS A 135 2.19 1.43 -2.02
CA CYS A 135 0.81 0.96 -2.04
C CYS A 135 0.35 0.52 -3.44
N GLY A 136 -0.53 -0.48 -3.48
CA GLY A 136 -1.18 -0.92 -4.70
C GLY A 136 -2.38 -0.04 -5.05
N SER A 137 -2.56 0.24 -6.35
CA SER A 137 -3.67 1.07 -6.86
C SER A 137 -4.38 0.38 -8.02
N VAL A 138 -5.70 0.58 -8.13
CA VAL A 138 -6.49 0.25 -9.33
C VAL A 138 -6.38 1.38 -10.35
N ALA A 139 -6.48 2.64 -9.92
CA ALA A 139 -6.33 3.81 -10.79
C ALA A 139 -5.57 4.92 -10.06
N VAL A 140 -4.86 5.76 -10.80
CA VAL A 140 -4.12 6.92 -10.27
C VAL A 140 -4.20 8.11 -11.20
N THR A 141 -4.09 9.33 -10.69
CA THR A 141 -3.99 10.56 -11.49
C THR A 141 -2.56 11.10 -11.44
N LEU A 142 -2.17 11.93 -12.41
CA LEU A 142 -0.87 12.63 -12.38
C LEU A 142 -0.74 13.60 -11.19
N LYS A 143 -1.85 13.90 -10.51
CA LYS A 143 -1.89 14.70 -9.26
C LYS A 143 -1.65 13.84 -8.01
N GLY A 144 -1.51 12.52 -8.16
CA GLY A 144 -1.23 11.59 -7.06
C GLY A 144 -2.46 11.06 -6.34
N GLU A 145 -3.66 11.38 -6.81
CA GLU A 145 -4.89 10.80 -6.27
C GLU A 145 -5.00 9.35 -6.74
N ARG A 146 -5.53 8.47 -5.89
CA ARG A 146 -5.59 7.03 -6.20
C ARG A 146 -6.90 6.39 -5.80
N ILE A 147 -7.25 5.31 -6.48
CA ILE A 147 -8.33 4.40 -6.11
C ILE A 147 -7.73 3.03 -5.82
N GLY A 148 -7.90 2.54 -4.58
CA GLY A 148 -7.61 1.14 -4.23
C GLY A 148 -8.75 0.18 -4.64
N LYS A 149 -8.63 -1.10 -4.29
CA LYS A 149 -9.61 -2.16 -4.67
C LYS A 149 -11.02 -2.04 -4.06
N GLY A 150 -11.19 -1.18 -3.06
CA GLY A 150 -12.51 -0.83 -2.50
C GLY A 150 -12.80 -1.24 -1.06
N GLY A 151 -11.92 -2.03 -0.44
CA GLY A 151 -12.09 -2.41 0.98
C GLY A 151 -11.67 -1.32 2.00
N GLY A 152 -11.06 -0.23 1.55
CA GLY A 152 -10.57 0.84 2.44
C GLY A 152 -9.46 0.37 3.40
N TYR A 153 -8.69 -0.65 3.01
CA TYR A 153 -7.65 -1.22 3.87
C TYR A 153 -6.34 -0.46 3.76
N SER A 154 -5.96 0.01 2.56
CA SER A 154 -4.71 0.78 2.41
C SER A 154 -4.80 2.10 3.15
N GLU A 155 -5.95 2.76 3.09
CA GLU A 155 -6.25 3.98 3.85
C GLU A 155 -6.17 3.72 5.36
N LEU A 156 -6.68 2.57 5.82
CA LEU A 156 -6.62 2.19 7.23
C LEU A 156 -5.19 1.83 7.69
N GLU A 157 -4.42 1.13 6.86
CA GLU A 157 -3.01 0.85 7.15
C GLU A 157 -2.20 2.14 7.29
N TYR A 158 -2.41 3.11 6.40
CA TYR A 158 -1.80 4.43 6.49
C TYR A 158 -2.26 5.16 7.76
N ALA A 159 -3.56 5.16 8.03
CA ALA A 159 -4.14 5.83 9.19
C ALA A 159 -3.60 5.27 10.52
N ILE A 160 -3.46 3.95 10.64
CA ILE A 160 -2.86 3.30 11.81
C ILE A 160 -1.41 3.75 11.99
N LEU A 161 -0.60 3.75 10.92
CA LEU A 161 0.79 4.19 11.01
C LEU A 161 0.90 5.69 11.35
N ARG A 162 -0.04 6.53 10.89
CA ARG A 162 -0.12 7.94 11.29
C ARG A 162 -0.50 8.11 12.76
N GLU A 163 -1.46 7.33 13.25
CA GLU A 163 -1.92 7.36 14.65
C GLU A 163 -0.80 6.98 15.63
N LEU A 164 0.12 6.13 15.19
CA LEU A 164 1.28 5.65 15.95
C LEU A 164 2.53 6.51 15.76
N ASP A 165 2.44 7.64 15.04
CA ASP A 165 3.58 8.50 14.66
C ASP A 165 4.74 7.74 13.97
N LEU A 166 4.41 6.65 13.26
CA LEU A 166 5.38 5.84 12.52
C LEU A 166 5.62 6.34 11.10
N ILE A 167 4.75 7.22 10.60
CA ILE A 167 4.88 7.96 9.34
C ILE A 167 4.40 9.40 9.55
N GLY A 168 4.90 10.32 8.72
CA GLY A 168 4.56 11.74 8.76
C GLY A 168 4.19 12.31 7.39
N ASP A 169 3.97 13.62 7.34
CA ASP A 169 3.55 14.30 6.10
C ASP A 169 4.65 14.26 5.02
N GLU A 170 5.90 14.15 5.44
CA GLU A 170 7.08 14.04 4.59
C GLU A 170 7.44 12.60 4.19
N THR A 171 6.80 11.58 4.77
CA THR A 171 7.09 10.18 4.38
C THR A 171 6.75 9.97 2.90
N PRO A 172 7.73 9.63 2.04
CA PRO A 172 7.50 9.42 0.62
C PRO A 172 6.63 8.20 0.34
N ILE A 173 5.65 8.35 -0.55
CA ILE A 173 4.69 7.31 -0.92
C ILE A 173 4.72 7.07 -2.43
N ALA A 174 5.01 5.83 -2.83
CA ALA A 174 4.98 5.40 -4.22
C ALA A 174 3.88 4.37 -4.51
N THR A 175 3.52 4.25 -5.79
CA THR A 175 2.66 3.18 -6.30
C THR A 175 3.19 2.63 -7.61
N SER A 176 2.99 1.35 -7.86
CA SER A 176 3.31 0.70 -9.13
C SER A 176 2.03 0.32 -9.87
N VAL A 177 1.91 0.78 -11.11
CA VAL A 177 0.74 0.59 -11.97
C VAL A 177 1.13 0.43 -13.44
N HIS A 178 0.22 -0.08 -14.27
CA HIS A 178 0.34 0.01 -15.73
C HIS A 178 -0.02 1.43 -16.23
N GLU A 179 0.48 1.86 -17.39
CA GLU A 179 0.13 3.18 -17.98
C GLU A 179 -1.39 3.34 -18.16
N LEU A 180 -2.09 2.28 -18.57
CA LEU A 180 -3.56 2.24 -18.70
C LEU A 180 -4.33 2.49 -17.38
N GLN A 181 -3.66 2.42 -16.22
CA GLN A 181 -4.27 2.74 -14.93
C GLN A 181 -4.13 4.21 -14.56
N ILE A 182 -3.41 5.00 -15.34
CA ILE A 182 -3.35 6.46 -15.19
C ILE A 182 -4.60 7.05 -15.84
N VAL A 183 -5.38 7.77 -15.04
CA VAL A 183 -6.64 8.41 -15.43
C VAL A 183 -6.58 9.91 -15.19
N GLU A 184 -7.46 10.65 -15.85
CA GLU A 184 -7.51 12.11 -15.74
C GLU A 184 -7.91 12.58 -14.32
N ASP A 185 -8.98 12.00 -13.79
CA ASP A 185 -9.50 12.32 -12.46
C ASP A 185 -10.03 11.08 -11.73
N VAL A 186 -10.09 11.20 -10.40
CA VAL A 186 -10.78 10.26 -9.54
C VAL A 186 -11.54 11.02 -8.44
N PRO A 187 -12.70 10.51 -7.98
CA PRO A 187 -13.34 11.03 -6.76
C PRO A 187 -12.44 10.81 -5.54
N VAL A 188 -12.28 11.86 -4.73
CA VAL A 188 -11.47 11.87 -3.51
C VAL A 188 -12.35 12.15 -2.29
N GLU A 189 -12.01 11.52 -1.17
CA GLU A 189 -12.62 11.71 0.14
C GLU A 189 -11.56 12.13 1.17
N GLU A 190 -12.00 12.64 2.31
CA GLU A 190 -11.14 13.17 3.38
C GLU A 190 -10.09 12.17 3.91
N HIS A 191 -10.41 10.89 3.95
CA HIS A 191 -9.52 9.84 4.45
C HIS A 191 -8.58 9.28 3.37
N ASP A 192 -8.71 9.71 2.12
CA ASP A 192 -7.83 9.27 1.05
C ASP A 192 -6.49 10.00 1.14
N PHE A 193 -5.39 9.24 1.18
CA PHE A 193 -4.05 9.79 1.00
C PHE A 193 -3.63 9.77 -0.47
N SER A 194 -2.74 10.69 -0.84
CA SER A 194 -2.14 10.80 -2.18
C SER A 194 -0.75 10.16 -2.24
N VAL A 195 -0.31 9.74 -3.43
CA VAL A 195 1.06 9.27 -3.68
C VAL A 195 1.93 10.40 -4.23
N ASP A 196 3.22 10.36 -3.92
CA ASP A 196 4.23 11.28 -4.47
C ASP A 196 4.80 10.76 -5.79
N TYR A 197 4.84 9.44 -5.95
CA TYR A 197 5.48 8.78 -7.09
C TYR A 197 4.61 7.70 -7.71
N ILE A 198 4.58 7.68 -9.05
CA ILE A 198 3.92 6.65 -9.86
C ILE A 198 4.98 5.99 -10.72
N ALA A 199 5.22 4.71 -10.50
CA ALA A 199 6.12 3.91 -11.32
C ALA A 199 5.31 3.04 -12.29
N THR A 200 5.64 3.13 -13.57
CA THR A 200 5.07 2.31 -14.64
C THR A 200 6.15 1.45 -15.30
N PRO A 201 5.78 0.52 -16.21
CA PRO A 201 6.78 -0.17 -17.02
C PRO A 201 7.60 0.74 -17.93
N GLU A 202 7.18 1.98 -18.15
CA GLU A 202 7.80 2.94 -19.09
C GLU A 202 8.57 4.07 -18.38
N ARG A 203 8.09 4.55 -17.22
CA ARG A 203 8.66 5.74 -16.56
C ARG A 203 8.34 5.81 -15.07
N THR A 204 9.06 6.69 -14.38
CA THR A 204 8.73 7.16 -13.04
C THR A 204 8.19 8.57 -13.15
N ILE A 205 7.07 8.85 -12.49
CA ILE A 205 6.38 10.14 -12.52
C ILE A 205 6.32 10.67 -11.10
N ARG A 206 6.82 11.89 -10.89
CA ARG A 206 6.56 12.67 -9.67
C ARG A 206 5.22 13.38 -9.82
N THR A 207 4.36 13.25 -8.82
CA THR A 207 3.01 13.81 -8.87
C THR A 207 3.02 15.32 -8.63
N THR A 208 2.05 16.02 -9.23
CA THR A 208 2.00 17.49 -9.22
C THR A 208 0.91 18.06 -8.31
N GLY A 209 0.09 17.20 -7.70
CA GLY A 209 -1.02 17.60 -6.84
C GLY A 209 -0.59 17.85 -5.40
N PRO A 210 -1.51 18.38 -4.57
CA PRO A 210 -1.24 18.58 -3.16
C PRO A 210 -1.07 17.25 -2.43
N ARG A 211 -0.11 17.19 -1.49
CA ARG A 211 0.06 16.06 -0.58
C ARG A 211 -1.14 15.98 0.37
N ARG A 212 -2.09 15.09 0.05
CA ARG A 212 -3.14 14.67 0.97
C ARG A 212 -2.56 13.66 1.95
N ARG A 213 -2.45 14.06 3.21
CA ARG A 213 -1.91 13.28 4.34
C ARG A 213 -2.90 13.33 5.52
N PRO A 214 -3.94 12.48 5.53
CA PRO A 214 -4.86 12.39 6.67
C PRO A 214 -4.09 12.18 7.99
N ARG A 215 -4.58 12.74 9.09
CA ARG A 215 -3.85 12.76 10.37
C ARG A 215 -3.86 11.44 11.14
N GLY A 216 -4.75 10.52 10.79
CA GLY A 216 -4.96 9.29 11.55
C GLY A 216 -6.26 8.62 11.16
N ILE A 217 -6.84 7.85 12.08
CA ILE A 217 -8.05 7.07 11.83
C ILE A 217 -9.28 7.99 11.90
N VAL A 218 -10.07 8.02 10.83
CA VAL A 218 -11.40 8.65 10.82
C VAL A 218 -12.42 7.64 11.34
N TRP A 219 -12.55 7.56 12.67
CA TRP A 219 -13.35 6.55 13.36
C TRP A 219 -14.82 6.54 12.94
N GLU A 220 -15.38 7.70 12.61
CA GLU A 220 -16.76 7.91 12.17
C GLU A 220 -17.07 7.23 10.83
N LYS A 221 -16.04 6.89 10.03
CA LYS A 221 -16.18 6.18 8.76
C LYS A 221 -16.03 4.66 8.88
N LEU A 222 -15.75 4.13 10.07
CA LEU A 222 -15.60 2.69 10.31
C LEU A 222 -16.91 2.10 10.84
N SER A 223 -17.41 1.04 10.19
CA SER A 223 -18.52 0.26 10.74
C SER A 223 -18.07 -0.57 11.94
N GLU A 224 -18.98 -0.82 12.88
CA GLU A 224 -18.69 -1.73 14.01
C GLU A 224 -18.26 -3.12 13.52
N GLU A 225 -18.88 -3.67 12.48
CA GLU A 225 -18.45 -4.93 11.85
C GLU A 225 -16.96 -4.89 11.44
N LYS A 226 -16.51 -3.77 10.86
CA LYS A 226 -15.12 -3.61 10.41
C LYS A 226 -14.15 -3.50 11.59
N ILE A 227 -14.56 -2.82 12.67
CA ILE A 227 -13.81 -2.77 13.94
C ILE A 227 -13.77 -4.16 14.59
N GLU A 228 -14.87 -4.89 14.55
CA GLU A 228 -15.00 -6.22 15.15
C GLU A 228 -14.11 -7.25 14.48
N ALA A 229 -14.02 -7.19 13.15
CA ALA A 229 -13.18 -8.06 12.33
C ALA A 229 -11.67 -7.80 12.46
N MET A 230 -11.25 -6.71 13.11
CA MET A 230 -9.85 -6.31 13.25
C MET A 230 -9.47 -6.08 14.72
N PRO A 231 -8.87 -7.09 15.39
CA PRO A 231 -8.47 -6.98 16.79
C PRO A 231 -7.60 -5.74 17.09
N LEU A 232 -6.74 -5.37 16.14
CA LEU A 232 -5.85 -4.22 16.22
C LEU A 232 -6.63 -2.89 16.37
N LEU A 233 -7.74 -2.71 15.66
CA LEU A 233 -8.58 -1.52 15.80
C LEU A 233 -9.27 -1.44 17.16
N LYS A 234 -9.67 -2.58 17.74
CA LYS A 234 -10.21 -2.62 19.10
C LYS A 234 -9.19 -2.15 20.13
N GLY A 235 -7.91 -2.53 19.94
CA GLY A 235 -6.79 -2.08 20.77
C GLY A 235 -6.64 -0.56 20.72
N LEU A 236 -6.55 -0.01 19.51
CA LEU A 236 -6.42 1.44 19.28
C LEU A 236 -7.61 2.25 19.80
N ARG A 237 -8.85 1.74 19.69
CA ARG A 237 -10.04 2.43 20.20
C ARG A 237 -10.06 2.51 21.73
N LYS A 238 -9.54 1.48 22.41
CA LYS A 238 -9.54 1.39 23.88
C LYS A 238 -8.36 2.12 24.54
N LYS A 239 -7.23 2.15 23.85
CA LYS A 239 -6.04 2.90 24.24
C LYS A 239 -5.84 3.99 23.19
N PRO A 240 -6.45 5.19 23.31
CA PRO A 240 -5.91 6.33 22.60
C PRO A 240 -4.46 6.42 23.08
N PHE A 241 -3.50 6.10 22.21
CA PHE A 241 -2.09 6.19 22.55
C PHE A 241 -1.89 7.62 23.02
N LEU A 242 -1.66 7.79 24.33
CA LEU A 242 -1.31 9.08 24.90
C LEU A 242 0.02 9.42 24.27
N ILE A 243 -0.06 10.26 23.24
CA ILE A 243 1.05 10.90 22.57
C ILE A 243 2.02 11.31 23.67
N LYS A 244 3.23 10.72 23.69
CA LYS A 244 4.34 11.32 24.43
C LYS A 244 4.61 12.65 23.72
N LYS A 245 3.89 13.70 24.11
CA LYS A 245 4.31 15.06 23.88
C LYS A 245 5.64 15.18 24.62
N VAL A 246 6.72 15.18 23.86
CA VAL A 246 8.03 15.65 24.33
C VAL A 246 7.87 17.10 24.78
#